data_AF-A0A6A6MPI3-F1
#
_entry.id   AF-A0A6A6MPI3-F1
#
_cell.length_a   1.000
_cell.length_b   1.000
_cell.length_c   1.000
_cell.angle_alpha   90.00
_cell.angle_beta   90.00
_cell.angle_gamma   90.00
#
_symmetry.space_group_name_H-M   'P 1'
#
loop_
_entity.id
_entity.type
_entity.pdbx_description
1 polymer ?
#
loop_
_entity_poly.entity_id
_entity_poly.type
_entity_poly.pdbx_seq_one_letter_code
_entity_poly.pdbx_strand_id
1 'polypeptide(L)'
;MTTWSTSILFILYVFSTLSSTECANGTISAVIAFGDSILDTGNNNNLNTMTKCNFPPYGRNFPGGLPTGRFGDGKVFSDLIVGSSVSDQLHLFKQYITKLEAVVGKEKSNAIISNALFLVSSGNDDIAITYYSLRLRSQFAVSSYTSLLVTLASNFTKDLYGLGARRIAFMGTLPLGCLPAARATVGGILCAETVNQAAQIFNSKLSSELSALNNSLSEAKIFYLDVYSPLLDLIQNPQKSGFQVVNVGCCCQGILSCAFPSTYVFWDPAHPSERAYRIIANQTLLKYANSFS
;
A
#
# COMPACT_ATOMS: atom_id res chain seq x y z
N MET A 1 61.25 -44.28 -0.44
CA MET A 1 60.73 -43.35 0.60
C MET A 1 59.86 -42.32 -0.08
N THR A 2 58.63 -42.18 0.40
CA THR A 2 57.74 -40.99 0.38
C THR A 2 57.48 -40.23 -0.93
N THR A 3 56.22 -40.37 -1.40
CA THR A 3 55.43 -39.41 -2.18
C THR A 3 55.39 -38.02 -1.55
N TRP A 4 55.30 -36.94 -2.34
CA TRP A 4 54.28 -35.88 -2.22
C TRP A 4 53.99 -35.25 -3.59
N SER A 5 52.70 -35.11 -3.82
CA SER A 5 52.00 -34.48 -4.94
C SER A 5 51.94 -32.96 -4.76
N THR A 6 51.76 -32.19 -5.83
CA THR A 6 50.59 -31.28 -5.96
C THR A 6 50.53 -30.67 -7.35
N SER A 7 49.48 -31.05 -8.08
CA SER A 7 48.93 -30.35 -9.23
C SER A 7 48.53 -28.92 -8.84
N ILE A 8 48.84 -27.93 -9.68
CA ILE A 8 48.25 -26.59 -9.58
C ILE A 8 47.17 -26.44 -10.65
N LEU A 9 45.96 -26.18 -10.14
CA LEU A 9 44.69 -26.01 -10.82
C LEU A 9 44.68 -24.90 -11.88
N PHE A 10 43.99 -25.17 -12.99
CA PHE A 10 43.24 -24.15 -13.74
C PHE A 10 42.08 -23.65 -12.88
N ILE A 11 41.96 -22.33 -12.70
CA ILE A 11 40.67 -21.70 -12.38
C ILE A 11 40.42 -20.59 -13.40
N LEU A 12 39.56 -20.91 -14.37
CA LEU A 12 38.76 -19.97 -15.13
C LEU A 12 37.88 -19.20 -14.14
N TYR A 13 38.11 -17.89 -13.99
CA TYR A 13 37.08 -17.01 -13.44
C TYR A 13 36.00 -16.83 -14.49
N VAL A 14 35.01 -17.72 -14.47
CA VAL A 14 33.69 -17.42 -15.03
C VAL A 14 33.08 -16.38 -14.10
N PHE A 15 32.98 -15.14 -14.56
CA PHE A 15 32.01 -14.22 -13.99
C PHE A 15 30.64 -14.84 -14.23
N SER A 16 30.06 -15.46 -13.21
CA SER A 16 28.62 -15.62 -13.17
C SER A 16 28.04 -14.21 -13.17
N THR A 17 27.47 -13.82 -14.30
CA THR A 17 26.41 -12.83 -14.30
C THR A 17 25.42 -13.32 -13.24
N LEU A 18 25.17 -12.49 -12.22
CA LEU A 18 23.98 -12.66 -11.41
C LEU A 18 22.82 -12.52 -12.39
N SER A 19 22.34 -13.69 -12.81
CA SER A 19 21.08 -13.88 -13.49
C SER A 19 20.07 -13.00 -12.77
N SER A 20 19.58 -11.98 -13.47
CA SER A 20 18.26 -11.46 -13.18
C SER A 20 17.36 -12.67 -13.13
N THR A 21 16.85 -13.00 -11.95
CA THR A 21 15.78 -13.98 -11.82
C THR A 21 14.62 -13.44 -12.64
N GLU A 22 14.54 -13.84 -13.91
CA GLU A 22 13.31 -13.85 -14.67
C GLU A 22 12.38 -14.80 -13.94
N CYS A 23 11.50 -14.23 -13.11
CA CYS A 23 10.35 -14.94 -12.58
C CYS A 23 9.41 -15.26 -13.76
N ALA A 24 9.65 -16.37 -14.46
CA ALA A 24 8.71 -16.87 -15.44
C ALA A 24 7.50 -17.51 -14.73
N ASN A 25 6.35 -16.82 -14.72
CA ASN A 25 5.03 -17.30 -15.19
C ASN A 25 3.80 -16.47 -14.74
N GLY A 26 3.88 -15.14 -14.81
CA GLY A 26 2.68 -14.29 -14.68
C GLY A 26 3.01 -12.81 -14.61
N THR A 27 3.11 -12.14 -15.75
CA THR A 27 3.31 -10.68 -15.78
C THR A 27 2.01 -9.98 -15.38
N ILE A 28 2.01 -9.31 -14.23
CA ILE A 28 0.95 -8.37 -13.85
C ILE A 28 0.85 -7.31 -14.95
N SER A 29 -0.26 -7.27 -15.66
CA SER A 29 -0.44 -6.41 -16.83
C SER A 29 -0.79 -4.96 -16.47
N ALA A 30 -1.36 -4.76 -15.28
CA ALA A 30 -1.75 -3.47 -14.71
C ALA A 30 -1.97 -3.63 -13.20
N VAL A 31 -1.86 -2.53 -12.46
CA VAL A 31 -2.37 -2.42 -11.07
C VAL A 31 -3.57 -1.50 -11.09
N ILE A 32 -4.71 -1.99 -10.60
CA ILE A 32 -5.95 -1.23 -10.48
C ILE A 32 -6.22 -1.05 -8.97
N ALA A 33 -6.18 0.19 -8.51
CA ALA A 33 -6.31 0.52 -7.10
C ALA A 33 -7.73 1.03 -6.76
N PHE A 34 -8.32 0.49 -5.69
CA PHE A 34 -9.58 0.94 -5.10
C PHE A 34 -9.35 1.28 -3.63
N GLY A 35 -9.80 2.43 -3.17
CA GLY A 35 -9.74 2.74 -1.75
C GLY A 35 -9.73 4.22 -1.41
N ASP A 36 -9.00 4.53 -0.36
CA ASP A 36 -8.89 5.83 0.27
C ASP A 36 -7.61 6.58 -0.14
N SER A 37 -7.28 7.63 0.62
CA SER A 37 -6.12 8.48 0.41
C SER A 37 -4.76 7.75 0.42
N ILE A 38 -4.68 6.55 1.01
CA ILE A 38 -3.44 5.74 1.06
C ILE A 38 -3.02 5.25 -0.33
N LEU A 39 -3.99 5.05 -1.23
CA LEU A 39 -3.77 4.58 -2.60
C LEU A 39 -3.98 5.66 -3.66
N ASP A 40 -4.46 6.84 -3.27
CA ASP A 40 -4.86 7.88 -4.21
C ASP A 40 -3.66 8.57 -4.88
N THR A 41 -3.62 8.48 -6.20
CA THR A 41 -2.61 9.09 -7.07
C THR A 41 -3.03 10.46 -7.62
N GLY A 42 -4.08 11.05 -7.07
CA GLY A 42 -4.63 12.36 -7.42
C GLY A 42 -6.04 12.32 -8.03
N ASN A 43 -6.69 11.15 -8.04
CA ASN A 43 -8.05 10.97 -8.54
C ASN A 43 -9.05 11.83 -7.77
N ASN A 44 -8.83 11.98 -6.46
CA ASN A 44 -9.69 12.79 -5.61
C ASN A 44 -9.78 14.26 -6.07
N ASN A 45 -8.81 14.80 -6.81
CA ASN A 45 -8.87 16.16 -7.34
C ASN A 45 -10.11 16.40 -8.23
N ASN A 46 -10.58 15.36 -8.92
CA ASN A 46 -11.71 15.42 -9.85
C ASN A 46 -13.07 15.16 -9.18
N LEU A 47 -13.09 14.88 -7.88
CA LEU A 47 -14.30 14.60 -7.11
C LEU A 47 -14.72 15.83 -6.28
N ASN A 48 -16.00 15.96 -5.92
CA ASN A 48 -16.43 17.03 -5.02
C ASN A 48 -16.22 16.62 -3.56
N THR A 49 -15.00 16.82 -3.04
CA THR A 49 -14.59 16.43 -1.68
C THR A 49 -13.96 17.60 -0.95
N MET A 50 -14.13 17.63 0.39
CA MET A 50 -13.59 18.70 1.24
C MET A 50 -12.07 18.61 1.42
N THR A 51 -11.51 17.41 1.32
CA THR A 51 -10.07 17.17 1.49
C THR A 51 -9.40 17.11 0.12
N LYS A 52 -8.36 17.92 -0.08
CA LYS A 52 -7.55 17.97 -1.31
C LYS A 52 -6.09 18.08 -0.94
N CYS A 53 -5.20 17.60 -1.81
CA CYS A 53 -3.76 17.69 -1.65
C CYS A 53 -3.07 18.17 -2.94
N ASN A 54 -3.76 18.99 -3.73
CA ASN A 54 -3.27 19.61 -4.96
C ASN A 54 -2.69 21.02 -4.73
N PHE A 55 -2.15 21.26 -3.53
CA PHE A 55 -1.51 22.51 -3.15
C PHE A 55 -0.22 22.25 -2.35
N PRO A 56 0.78 23.16 -2.38
CA PRO A 56 1.99 23.03 -1.58
C PRO A 56 1.68 22.98 -0.07
N PRO A 57 2.40 22.19 0.73
CA PRO A 57 3.66 21.51 0.39
C PRO A 57 3.48 20.05 -0.05
N TYR A 58 2.27 19.58 -0.35
CA TYR A 58 2.04 18.23 -0.86
C TYR A 58 2.78 18.02 -2.19
N GLY A 59 3.33 16.81 -2.39
CA GLY A 59 4.11 16.49 -3.60
C GLY A 59 5.50 17.14 -3.68
N ARG A 60 6.03 17.71 -2.60
CA ARG A 60 7.36 18.35 -2.58
C ARG A 60 8.53 17.49 -3.08
N ASN A 61 8.43 16.16 -3.01
CA ASN A 61 9.45 15.21 -3.48
C ASN A 61 9.34 14.94 -4.99
N PHE A 62 8.24 15.35 -5.65
CA PHE A 62 8.16 15.32 -7.11
C PHE A 62 9.05 16.39 -7.73
N PRO A 63 9.51 16.22 -8.98
CA PRO A 63 10.26 17.24 -9.70
C PRO A 63 9.54 18.60 -9.66
N GLY A 64 10.24 19.65 -9.22
CA GLY A 64 9.68 20.99 -9.06
C GLY A 64 8.75 21.19 -7.86
N GLY A 65 8.63 20.19 -6.98
CA GLY A 65 7.73 20.23 -5.83
C GLY A 65 6.25 20.31 -6.20
N LEU A 66 5.88 19.72 -7.34
CA LEU A 66 4.55 19.84 -7.91
C LEU A 66 3.52 19.04 -7.11
N PRO A 67 2.44 19.68 -6.62
CA PRO A 67 1.38 18.98 -5.91
C PRO A 67 0.51 18.20 -6.90
N THR A 68 0.61 16.86 -6.87
CA THR A 68 -0.09 15.98 -7.81
C THR A 68 -1.46 15.51 -7.31
N GLY A 69 -1.89 15.93 -6.11
CA GLY A 69 -3.11 15.45 -5.46
C GLY A 69 -2.93 14.23 -4.56
N ARG A 70 -1.72 13.66 -4.51
CA ARG A 70 -1.36 12.59 -3.55
C ARG A 70 -1.37 13.13 -2.12
N PHE A 71 -1.93 12.35 -1.20
CA PHE A 71 -1.95 12.65 0.23
C PHE A 71 -0.59 12.33 0.89
N GLY A 72 0.46 13.04 0.47
CA GLY A 72 1.83 12.84 0.93
C GLY A 72 2.80 13.88 0.39
N ASP A 73 4.05 13.82 0.86
CA ASP A 73 5.16 14.60 0.31
C ASP A 73 5.62 14.11 -1.07
N GLY A 74 5.18 12.94 -1.52
CA GLY A 74 5.52 12.41 -2.84
C GLY A 74 4.71 11.17 -3.20
N LYS A 75 5.40 10.10 -3.61
CA LYS A 75 4.77 8.83 -4.00
C LYS A 75 4.01 8.19 -2.82
N VAL A 76 2.81 7.69 -3.10
CA VAL A 76 1.99 6.90 -2.15
C VAL A 76 2.20 5.41 -2.36
N PHE A 77 1.55 4.56 -1.56
CA PHE A 77 1.79 3.12 -1.58
C PHE A 77 1.55 2.49 -2.97
N SER A 78 0.48 2.88 -3.67
CA SER A 78 0.17 2.40 -5.02
C SER A 78 1.30 2.70 -6.01
N ASP A 79 1.89 3.90 -6.00
CA ASP A 79 3.01 4.26 -6.88
C ASP A 79 4.22 3.33 -6.71
N LEU A 80 4.44 2.88 -5.48
CA LEU A 80 5.62 2.11 -5.09
C LEU A 80 5.43 0.61 -5.38
N ILE A 81 4.21 0.10 -5.30
CA ILE A 81 3.88 -1.29 -5.68
C ILE A 81 4.07 -1.53 -7.18
N VAL A 82 3.78 -0.54 -8.04
CA VAL A 82 4.05 -0.68 -9.49
C VAL A 82 5.56 -0.60 -9.80
N GLY A 83 6.41 -0.20 -8.85
CA GLY A 83 7.87 -0.21 -8.99
C GLY A 83 8.45 0.72 -10.05
N SER A 84 7.65 1.63 -10.61
CA SER A 84 7.97 2.32 -11.86
C SER A 84 8.29 3.81 -11.64
N SER A 85 9.24 4.35 -12.42
CA SER A 85 9.41 5.80 -12.55
C SER A 85 8.15 6.44 -13.15
N VAL A 86 7.97 7.77 -13.02
CA VAL A 86 6.83 8.45 -13.69
C VAL A 86 6.88 8.23 -15.21
N SER A 87 8.07 8.11 -15.79
CA SER A 87 8.26 7.75 -17.20
C SER A 87 7.80 6.33 -17.50
N ASP A 88 8.05 5.38 -16.61
CA ASP A 88 7.56 4.00 -16.74
C ASP A 88 6.05 3.94 -16.53
N GLN A 89 5.48 4.72 -15.59
CA GLN A 89 4.03 4.86 -15.43
C GLN A 89 3.38 5.44 -16.68
N LEU A 90 3.99 6.45 -17.32
CA LEU A 90 3.54 7.01 -18.59
C LEU A 90 3.72 6.01 -19.74
N HIS A 91 4.77 5.20 -19.74
CA HIS A 91 4.95 4.13 -20.71
C HIS A 91 3.89 3.04 -20.54
N LEU A 92 3.63 2.60 -19.31
CA LEU A 92 2.55 1.67 -18.96
C LEU A 92 1.18 2.24 -19.31
N PHE A 93 0.96 3.52 -19.08
CA PHE A 93 -0.26 4.21 -19.47
C PHE A 93 -0.40 4.32 -20.99
N LYS A 94 0.66 4.64 -21.73
CA LYS A 94 0.65 4.62 -23.20
C LYS A 94 0.39 3.22 -23.74
N GLN A 95 0.99 2.19 -23.15
CA GLN A 95 0.67 0.80 -23.49
C GLN A 95 -0.80 0.47 -23.18
N TYR A 96 -1.33 0.93 -22.05
CA TYR A 96 -2.73 0.75 -21.66
C TYR A 96 -3.67 1.46 -22.64
N ILE A 97 -3.38 2.70 -23.01
CA ILE A 97 -4.13 3.48 -23.99
C ILE A 97 -4.03 2.85 -25.37
N THR A 98 -2.86 2.46 -25.87
CA THR A 98 -2.75 1.72 -27.14
C THR A 98 -3.52 0.40 -27.10
N LYS A 99 -3.52 -0.31 -25.95
CA LYS A 99 -4.33 -1.52 -25.75
C LYS A 99 -5.83 -1.23 -25.64
N LEU A 100 -6.26 -0.05 -25.21
CA LEU A 100 -7.68 0.35 -25.18
C LEU A 100 -8.16 0.89 -26.53
N GLU A 101 -7.37 1.75 -27.17
CA GLU A 101 -7.63 2.35 -28.48
C GLU A 101 -7.64 1.30 -29.60
N ALA A 102 -6.83 0.24 -29.47
CA ALA A 102 -6.88 -0.91 -30.37
C ALA A 102 -8.05 -1.88 -30.09
N VAL A 103 -8.87 -1.63 -29.06
CA VAL A 103 -9.84 -2.59 -28.50
C VAL A 103 -11.21 -1.95 -28.29
N VAL A 104 -11.97 -1.93 -29.39
CA VAL A 104 -13.41 -2.17 -29.29
C VAL A 104 -13.59 -3.70 -29.35
N GLY A 105 -13.53 -4.40 -28.21
CA GLY A 105 -13.71 -5.87 -28.18
C GLY A 105 -13.62 -6.55 -26.81
N LYS A 106 -14.66 -7.33 -26.44
CA LYS A 106 -14.87 -7.94 -25.10
C LYS A 106 -13.77 -8.92 -24.64
N GLU A 107 -13.15 -9.67 -25.56
CA GLU A 107 -12.15 -10.71 -25.21
C GLU A 107 -10.82 -10.14 -24.69
N LYS A 108 -10.29 -9.07 -25.30
CA LYS A 108 -9.03 -8.46 -24.88
C LYS A 108 -9.18 -7.66 -23.57
N SER A 109 -10.35 -7.06 -23.32
CA SER A 109 -10.66 -6.45 -22.02
C SER A 109 -10.65 -7.48 -20.89
N ASN A 110 -11.23 -8.67 -21.13
CA ASN A 110 -11.19 -9.77 -20.15
C ASN A 110 -9.77 -10.25 -19.86
N ALA A 111 -8.89 -10.29 -20.87
CA ALA A 111 -7.49 -10.68 -20.70
C ALA A 111 -6.66 -9.67 -19.89
N ILE A 112 -6.95 -8.36 -19.99
CA ILE A 112 -6.34 -7.33 -19.15
C ILE A 112 -6.82 -7.49 -17.71
N ILE A 113 -8.14 -7.63 -17.52
CA ILE A 113 -8.76 -7.77 -16.19
C ILE A 113 -8.24 -9.02 -15.47
N SER A 114 -8.17 -10.18 -16.13
CA SER A 114 -7.70 -11.41 -15.48
C SER A 114 -6.19 -11.39 -15.13
N ASN A 115 -5.40 -10.57 -15.81
CA ASN A 115 -3.97 -10.41 -15.57
C ASN A 115 -3.60 -9.15 -14.77
N ALA A 116 -4.58 -8.35 -14.36
CA ALA A 116 -4.35 -7.19 -13.50
C ALA A 116 -4.30 -7.60 -12.02
N LEU A 117 -3.53 -6.84 -11.23
CA LEU A 117 -3.59 -6.86 -9.77
C LEU A 117 -4.59 -5.81 -9.31
N PHE A 118 -5.61 -6.24 -8.56
CA PHE A 118 -6.58 -5.38 -7.92
C PHE A 118 -6.12 -5.10 -6.49
N LEU A 119 -5.62 -3.89 -6.24
CA LEU A 119 -5.17 -3.47 -4.93
C LEU A 119 -6.29 -2.70 -4.23
N VAL A 120 -6.70 -3.16 -3.05
CA VAL A 120 -7.82 -2.58 -2.31
C VAL A 120 -7.35 -2.08 -0.95
N SER A 121 -7.69 -0.85 -0.61
CA SER A 121 -7.59 -0.32 0.76
C SER A 121 -8.97 0.08 1.24
N SER A 122 -9.38 -0.44 2.39
CA SER A 122 -10.69 -0.18 2.98
C SER A 122 -10.61 -0.28 4.50
N GLY A 123 -11.47 0.43 5.22
CA GLY A 123 -11.57 0.34 6.67
C GLY A 123 -10.80 1.41 7.44
N ASN A 124 -9.81 2.10 6.84
CA ASN A 124 -9.06 3.15 7.55
C ASN A 124 -10.02 4.27 7.99
N ASP A 125 -10.77 4.85 7.04
CA ASP A 125 -11.72 5.92 7.29
C ASP A 125 -12.95 5.46 8.08
N ASP A 126 -13.43 4.23 7.83
CA ASP A 126 -14.55 3.62 8.56
C ASP A 126 -14.25 3.53 10.06
N ILE A 127 -13.06 3.06 10.42
CA ILE A 127 -12.66 2.90 11.82
C ILE A 127 -12.22 4.25 12.39
N ALA A 128 -11.20 4.90 11.81
CA ALA A 128 -10.61 6.10 12.39
C ALA A 128 -11.61 7.26 12.43
N ILE A 129 -12.27 7.55 11.30
CA ILE A 129 -13.11 8.74 11.16
C ILE A 129 -14.55 8.42 11.53
N THR A 130 -15.19 7.47 10.84
CA THR A 130 -16.64 7.22 10.98
C THR A 130 -16.99 6.70 12.37
N TYR A 131 -16.24 5.72 12.87
CA TYR A 131 -16.51 5.10 14.18
C TYR A 131 -15.94 5.90 15.34
N TYR A 132 -14.66 6.28 15.31
CA TYR A 132 -14.00 6.92 16.46
C TYR A 132 -14.10 8.45 16.48
N SER A 133 -13.78 9.15 15.38
CA SER A 133 -13.81 10.63 15.37
C SER A 133 -15.23 11.19 15.34
N LEU A 134 -16.08 10.72 14.42
CA LEU A 134 -17.43 11.24 14.19
C LEU A 134 -18.51 10.52 15.00
N ARG A 135 -18.20 9.35 15.56
CA ARG A 135 -19.14 8.53 16.37
C ARG A 135 -20.44 8.16 15.65
N LEU A 136 -20.47 8.17 14.31
CA LEU A 136 -21.69 7.90 13.52
C LEU A 136 -22.16 6.44 13.59
N ARG A 137 -21.29 5.56 14.08
CA ARG A 137 -21.52 4.12 14.21
C ARG A 137 -21.33 3.62 15.66
N SER A 138 -21.31 4.53 16.65
CA SER A 138 -21.08 4.17 18.05
C SER A 138 -22.17 3.31 18.68
N GLN A 139 -23.34 3.18 18.04
CA GLN A 139 -24.39 2.24 18.42
C GLN A 139 -23.99 0.77 18.21
N PHE A 140 -22.99 0.49 17.38
CA PHE A 140 -22.46 -0.85 17.19
C PHE A 140 -21.28 -1.10 18.12
N ALA A 141 -21.19 -2.31 18.69
CA ALA A 141 -19.94 -2.78 19.28
C ALA A 141 -18.85 -2.86 18.19
N VAL A 142 -17.60 -2.56 18.55
CA VAL A 142 -16.44 -2.60 17.61
C VAL A 142 -16.38 -3.93 16.85
N SER A 143 -16.60 -5.05 17.55
CA SER A 143 -16.60 -6.36 16.90
C SER A 143 -17.72 -6.48 15.85
N SER A 144 -18.94 -6.05 16.14
CA SER A 144 -20.04 -6.11 15.17
C SER A 144 -19.81 -5.19 13.97
N TYR A 145 -19.30 -3.97 14.21
CA TYR A 145 -19.01 -3.02 13.14
C TYR A 145 -17.89 -3.52 12.23
N THR A 146 -16.79 -4.02 12.80
CA THR A 146 -15.70 -4.62 12.00
C THR A 146 -16.15 -5.85 11.23
N SER A 147 -17.05 -6.67 11.77
CA SER A 147 -17.66 -7.77 11.00
C SER A 147 -18.48 -7.27 9.82
N LEU A 148 -19.24 -6.18 9.98
CA LEU A 148 -19.97 -5.56 8.87
C LEU A 148 -19.01 -5.09 7.76
N LEU A 149 -17.91 -4.42 8.12
CA LEU A 149 -16.90 -3.97 7.15
C LEU A 149 -16.26 -5.15 6.39
N VAL A 150 -15.99 -6.27 7.08
CA VAL A 150 -15.46 -7.48 6.45
C VAL A 150 -16.48 -8.11 5.51
N THR A 151 -17.78 -8.11 5.85
CA THR A 151 -18.84 -8.55 4.92
C THR A 151 -18.88 -7.69 3.65
N LEU A 152 -18.73 -6.37 3.78
CA LEU A 152 -18.66 -5.47 2.62
C LEU A 152 -17.43 -5.76 1.75
N ALA A 153 -16.26 -5.97 2.37
CA ALA A 153 -15.04 -6.37 1.67
C ALA A 153 -15.17 -7.72 0.96
N SER A 154 -15.82 -8.71 1.59
CA SER A 154 -16.11 -10.02 1.01
C SER A 154 -17.01 -9.91 -0.22
N ASN A 155 -18.08 -9.12 -0.13
CA ASN A 155 -18.98 -8.89 -1.26
C ASN A 155 -18.27 -8.17 -2.40
N PHE A 156 -17.50 -7.11 -2.10
CA PHE A 156 -16.70 -6.42 -3.11
C PHE A 156 -15.70 -7.34 -3.81
N THR A 157 -15.07 -8.25 -3.05
CA THR A 157 -14.16 -9.27 -3.62
C THR A 157 -14.89 -10.20 -4.58
N LYS A 158 -16.09 -10.66 -4.22
CA LYS A 158 -16.94 -11.51 -5.08
C LYS A 158 -17.39 -10.77 -6.34
N ASP A 159 -17.71 -9.49 -6.23
CA ASP A 159 -18.08 -8.66 -7.37
C ASP A 159 -16.90 -8.49 -8.34
N LEU A 160 -15.70 -8.16 -7.84
CA LEU A 160 -14.48 -8.11 -8.65
C LEU A 160 -14.19 -9.45 -9.33
N TYR A 161 -14.31 -10.56 -8.60
CA TYR A 161 -14.13 -11.90 -9.14
C TYR A 161 -15.14 -12.22 -10.27
N GLY A 162 -16.41 -11.85 -10.07
CA GLY A 162 -17.48 -11.98 -11.06
C GLY A 162 -17.25 -11.13 -12.31
N LEU A 163 -16.56 -9.99 -12.17
CA LEU A 163 -16.11 -9.14 -13.28
C LEU A 163 -14.85 -9.67 -13.99
N GLY A 164 -14.27 -10.78 -13.51
CA GLY A 164 -13.11 -11.44 -14.14
C GLY A 164 -11.79 -11.21 -13.43
N ALA A 165 -11.75 -10.49 -12.31
CA ALA A 165 -10.53 -10.32 -11.54
C ALA A 165 -10.03 -11.67 -11.00
N ARG A 166 -8.72 -11.91 -11.08
CA ARG A 166 -8.09 -13.14 -10.58
C ARG A 166 -6.95 -12.90 -9.61
N ARG A 167 -6.39 -11.69 -9.51
CA ARG A 167 -5.39 -11.33 -8.49
C ARG A 167 -5.92 -10.15 -7.69
N ILE A 168 -6.33 -10.40 -6.44
CA ILE A 168 -6.94 -9.39 -5.58
C ILE A 168 -6.16 -9.31 -4.26
N ALA A 169 -5.69 -8.12 -3.92
CA ALA A 169 -4.91 -7.88 -2.72
C ALA A 169 -5.59 -6.82 -1.87
N PHE A 170 -5.91 -7.14 -0.62
CA PHE A 170 -6.45 -6.17 0.34
C PHE A 170 -5.38 -5.77 1.33
N MET A 171 -5.16 -4.47 1.47
CA MET A 171 -4.33 -3.91 2.52
C MET A 171 -5.07 -3.96 3.85
N GLY A 172 -4.36 -4.40 4.89
CA GLY A 172 -4.77 -4.11 6.25
C GLY A 172 -4.83 -2.61 6.50
N THR A 173 -5.61 -2.21 7.49
CA THR A 173 -5.59 -0.84 8.01
C THR A 173 -4.23 -0.52 8.63
N LEU A 174 -3.87 0.75 8.66
CA LEU A 174 -2.68 1.24 9.38
C LEU A 174 -2.84 1.05 10.91
N PRO A 175 -1.79 1.21 11.73
CA PRO A 175 -1.92 1.44 13.17
C PRO A 175 -2.63 2.78 13.44
N LEU A 176 -3.96 2.78 13.25
CA LEU A 176 -4.82 3.96 13.22
C LEU A 176 -4.73 4.79 14.51
N GLY A 177 -4.62 4.13 15.67
CA GLY A 177 -4.44 4.80 16.96
C GLY A 177 -3.09 5.50 17.09
N CYS A 178 -2.09 5.10 16.30
CA CYS A 178 -0.77 5.72 16.29
C CYS A 178 -0.62 6.85 15.25
N LEU A 179 -1.63 7.12 14.42
CA LEU A 179 -1.63 8.28 13.55
C LEU A 179 -1.65 9.58 14.38
N PRO A 180 -0.95 10.64 13.98
CA PRO A 180 -0.90 11.87 14.78
C PRO A 180 -2.27 12.44 15.15
N ALA A 181 -3.26 12.36 14.24
CA ALA A 181 -4.63 12.79 14.51
C ALA A 181 -5.29 11.98 15.64
N ALA A 182 -5.10 10.66 15.67
CA ALA A 182 -5.62 9.82 16.73
C ALA A 182 -4.87 10.06 18.05
N ARG A 183 -3.55 10.23 18.01
CA ARG A 183 -2.75 10.58 19.21
C ARG A 183 -3.22 11.87 19.85
N ALA A 184 -3.58 12.88 19.05
CA ALA A 184 -4.07 14.16 19.56
C ALA A 184 -5.28 14.00 20.51
N THR A 185 -6.08 12.94 20.33
CA THR A 185 -7.25 12.64 21.19
C THR A 185 -6.87 12.07 22.57
N VAL A 186 -5.63 11.60 22.74
CA VAL A 186 -5.10 10.99 23.97
C VAL A 186 -3.81 11.67 24.48
N GLY A 187 -3.60 12.94 24.11
CA GLY A 187 -2.48 13.75 24.61
C GLY A 187 -1.25 13.81 23.70
N GLY A 188 -1.34 13.35 22.46
CA GLY A 188 -0.36 13.59 21.39
C GLY A 188 0.91 12.74 21.41
N ILE A 189 1.21 12.09 22.55
CA ILE A 189 2.42 11.27 22.70
C ILE A 189 2.07 9.79 22.50
N LEU A 190 1.08 9.27 23.22
CA LEU A 190 0.73 7.85 23.18
C LEU A 190 -0.20 7.52 22.01
N CYS A 191 -0.14 6.28 21.53
CA CYS A 191 -1.15 5.79 20.61
C CYS A 191 -2.50 5.67 21.33
N ALA A 192 -3.60 5.94 20.62
CA ALA A 192 -4.94 5.64 21.10
C ALA A 192 -5.20 4.13 20.99
N GLU A 193 -4.88 3.38 22.04
CA GLU A 193 -4.87 1.91 22.01
C GLU A 193 -6.22 1.29 21.65
N THR A 194 -7.33 1.90 22.06
CA THR A 194 -8.68 1.41 21.69
C THR A 194 -8.91 1.44 20.18
N VAL A 195 -8.35 2.43 19.48
CA VAL A 195 -8.43 2.55 18.02
C VAL A 195 -7.53 1.50 17.34
N ASN A 196 -6.32 1.28 17.87
CA ASN A 196 -5.44 0.21 17.38
C ASN A 196 -6.05 -1.17 17.57
N GLN A 197 -6.69 -1.43 18.71
CA GLN A 197 -7.40 -2.69 18.95
C GLN A 197 -8.51 -2.92 17.92
N ALA A 198 -9.28 -1.89 17.57
CA ALA A 198 -10.30 -2.00 16.52
C ALA A 198 -9.68 -2.29 15.14
N ALA A 199 -8.59 -1.60 14.79
CA ALA A 199 -7.83 -1.85 13.57
C ALA A 199 -7.31 -3.30 13.50
N GLN A 200 -6.75 -3.81 14.59
CA GLN A 200 -6.25 -5.19 14.69
C GLN A 200 -7.37 -6.22 14.60
N ILE A 201 -8.53 -5.99 15.25
CA ILE A 201 -9.70 -6.86 15.15
C ILE A 201 -10.18 -6.92 13.69
N PHE A 202 -10.29 -5.77 13.02
CA PHE A 202 -10.66 -5.71 11.61
C PHE A 202 -9.65 -6.45 10.74
N ASN A 203 -8.36 -6.15 10.87
CA ASN A 203 -7.29 -6.77 10.08
C ASN A 203 -7.26 -8.30 10.24
N SER A 204 -7.45 -8.81 11.47
CA SER A 204 -7.51 -10.24 11.75
C SER A 204 -8.71 -10.91 11.05
N LYS A 205 -9.90 -10.31 11.17
CA LYS A 205 -11.12 -10.82 10.52
C LYS A 205 -11.02 -10.76 9.00
N LEU A 206 -10.51 -9.65 8.45
CA LEU A 206 -10.29 -9.47 7.02
C LEU A 206 -9.33 -10.52 6.47
N SER A 207 -8.18 -10.73 7.13
CA SER A 207 -7.23 -11.76 6.72
C SER A 207 -7.84 -13.15 6.71
N SER A 208 -8.67 -13.49 7.70
CA SER A 208 -9.34 -14.79 7.77
C SER A 208 -10.36 -14.97 6.64
N GLU A 209 -11.20 -13.95 6.40
CA GLU A 209 -12.20 -13.97 5.32
C GLU A 209 -11.55 -14.08 3.94
N LEU A 210 -10.48 -13.31 3.68
CA LEU A 210 -9.77 -13.38 2.39
C LEU A 210 -9.11 -14.74 2.17
N SER A 211 -8.57 -15.36 3.23
CA SER A 211 -8.07 -16.73 3.16
C SER A 211 -9.19 -17.73 2.82
N ALA A 212 -10.38 -17.56 3.38
CA ALA A 212 -11.53 -18.41 3.07
C ALA A 212 -11.99 -18.22 1.61
N LEU A 213 -12.03 -16.98 1.12
CA LEU A 213 -12.36 -16.66 -0.28
C LEU A 213 -11.33 -17.22 -1.25
N ASN A 214 -10.04 -17.09 -0.94
CA ASN A 214 -8.95 -17.66 -1.76
C ASN A 214 -9.11 -19.18 -1.94
N ASN A 215 -9.57 -19.88 -0.90
CA ASN A 215 -9.80 -21.32 -0.97
C ASN A 215 -11.10 -21.71 -1.67
N SER A 216 -12.05 -20.78 -1.79
CA SER A 216 -13.39 -21.03 -2.33
C SER A 216 -13.56 -20.59 -3.79
N LEU A 217 -12.78 -19.61 -4.23
CA LEU A 217 -12.88 -19.03 -5.58
C LEU A 217 -11.78 -19.59 -6.47
N SER A 218 -12.17 -20.50 -7.36
CA SER A 218 -11.26 -21.18 -8.30
C SER A 218 -10.47 -20.18 -9.14
N GLU A 219 -9.19 -20.47 -9.36
CA GLU A 219 -8.26 -19.67 -10.18
C GLU A 219 -7.98 -18.25 -9.65
N ALA A 220 -8.58 -17.85 -8.53
CA ALA A 220 -8.29 -16.58 -7.88
C ALA A 220 -7.08 -16.73 -6.94
N LYS A 221 -6.24 -15.69 -6.93
CA LYS A 221 -5.21 -15.43 -5.92
C LYS A 221 -5.67 -14.22 -5.12
N ILE A 222 -6.20 -14.47 -3.93
CA ILE A 222 -6.75 -13.47 -3.02
C ILE A 222 -5.90 -13.46 -1.76
N PHE A 223 -5.33 -12.30 -1.42
CA PHE A 223 -4.41 -12.23 -0.28
C PHE A 223 -4.52 -10.93 0.51
N TYR A 224 -4.20 -11.06 1.79
CA TYR A 224 -4.07 -9.96 2.73
C TYR A 224 -2.64 -9.42 2.73
N LEU A 225 -2.50 -8.11 2.54
CA LEU A 225 -1.26 -7.36 2.61
C LEU A 225 -1.13 -6.68 3.97
N ASP A 226 -0.21 -7.20 4.78
CA ASP A 226 0.12 -6.58 6.06
C ASP A 226 0.95 -5.32 5.88
N VAL A 227 0.30 -4.16 6.05
CA VAL A 227 0.94 -2.84 6.14
C VAL A 227 0.88 -2.25 7.54
N TYR A 228 0.15 -2.89 8.46
CA TYR A 228 0.03 -2.49 9.84
C TYR A 228 1.36 -2.67 10.57
N SER A 229 1.91 -3.90 10.52
CA SER A 229 3.09 -4.27 11.30
C SER A 229 4.35 -3.50 10.85
N PRO A 230 4.64 -3.34 9.55
CA PRO A 230 5.76 -2.53 9.09
C PRO A 230 5.69 -1.08 9.57
N LEU A 231 4.53 -0.42 9.46
CA LEU A 231 4.39 0.96 9.93
C LEU A 231 4.51 1.05 11.45
N LEU A 232 3.97 0.09 12.19
CA LEU A 232 4.12 0.04 13.64
C LEU A 232 5.60 -0.14 14.05
N ASP A 233 6.38 -0.97 13.34
CA ASP A 233 7.82 -1.12 13.59
C ASP A 233 8.58 0.20 13.32
N LEU A 234 8.22 0.96 12.27
CA LEU A 234 8.81 2.28 12.04
C LEU A 234 8.53 3.27 13.19
N ILE A 235 7.37 3.14 13.85
CA ILE A 235 6.97 3.99 14.97
C ILE A 235 7.65 3.55 16.27
N GLN A 236 7.72 2.24 16.53
CA GLN A 236 8.25 1.69 17.77
C GLN A 236 9.79 1.60 17.77
N ASN A 237 10.39 1.42 16.59
CA ASN A 237 11.82 1.24 16.39
C ASN A 237 12.41 2.22 15.35
N PRO A 238 12.17 3.54 15.48
CA PRO A 238 12.46 4.51 14.42
C PRO A 238 13.94 4.59 14.04
N GLN A 239 14.84 4.36 15.00
CA GLN A 239 16.28 4.41 14.77
C GLN A 239 16.77 3.32 13.80
N LYS A 240 16.10 2.16 13.72
CA LYS A 240 16.45 1.09 12.76
C LYS A 240 16.40 1.56 11.31
N SER A 241 15.48 2.50 11.04
CA SER A 241 15.28 3.10 9.73
C SER A 241 15.69 4.57 9.70
N GLY A 242 16.39 5.09 10.71
CA GLY A 242 16.84 6.48 10.78
C GLY A 242 15.71 7.51 10.78
N PHE A 243 14.55 7.20 11.35
CA PHE A 243 13.52 8.19 11.67
C PHE A 243 13.81 8.83 13.04
N GLN A 244 13.39 10.08 13.21
CA GLN A 244 13.56 10.84 14.45
C GLN A 244 12.22 11.25 15.04
N VAL A 245 11.22 11.53 14.19
CA VAL A 245 9.90 12.01 14.62
C VAL A 245 8.81 11.04 14.17
N VAL A 246 8.04 10.52 15.13
CA VAL A 246 7.09 9.42 14.90
C VAL A 246 5.65 9.72 15.34
N ASN A 247 5.42 10.83 16.03
CA ASN A 247 4.12 11.13 16.67
C ASN A 247 3.43 12.38 16.14
N VAL A 248 4.10 13.16 15.28
CA VAL A 248 3.55 14.34 14.61
C VAL A 248 3.86 14.30 13.11
N GLY A 249 2.99 14.90 12.30
CA GLY A 249 3.25 15.09 10.87
C GLY A 249 4.30 16.18 10.63
N CYS A 250 5.11 16.01 9.59
CA CYS A 250 6.05 17.04 9.13
C CYS A 250 5.33 18.29 8.58
N CYS A 251 4.18 18.08 7.95
CA CYS A 251 3.36 19.10 7.31
C CYS A 251 2.22 19.56 8.21
N CYS A 252 1.76 20.76 7.84
CA CYS A 252 0.35 21.14 7.86
C CYS A 252 -0.14 21.68 9.21
N GLN A 253 0.78 22.15 10.05
CA GLN A 253 0.47 23.24 10.98
C GLN A 253 0.36 24.56 10.17
N GLY A 254 -0.70 24.70 9.39
CA GLY A 254 -0.86 25.77 8.38
C GLY A 254 -0.32 25.36 7.00
N ILE A 255 0.41 26.25 6.32
CA ILE A 255 1.03 26.03 4.99
C ILE A 255 2.49 25.53 5.11
N LEU A 256 3.09 25.61 6.31
CA LEU A 256 4.50 25.32 6.50
C LEU A 256 4.75 23.80 6.65
N SER A 257 5.83 23.32 6.04
CA SER A 257 6.38 21.98 6.28
C SER A 257 7.67 22.04 7.07
N CYS A 258 8.00 20.97 7.78
CA CYS A 258 9.27 20.80 8.46
C CYS A 258 10.47 20.85 7.48
N ALA A 259 11.65 21.20 8.00
CA ALA A 259 12.88 21.32 7.20
C ALA A 259 13.35 19.98 6.61
N PHE A 260 13.21 18.88 7.37
CA PHE A 260 13.72 17.56 7.01
C PHE A 260 12.61 16.49 7.04
N PRO A 261 11.71 16.41 6.03
CA PRO A 261 10.64 15.42 6.00
C PRO A 261 11.12 13.97 6.06
N SER A 262 12.33 13.71 5.56
CA SER A 262 12.93 12.39 5.57
C SER A 262 13.15 11.83 6.98
N THR A 263 13.19 12.67 8.02
CA THR A 263 13.31 12.22 9.42
C THR A 263 11.96 11.93 10.08
N TYR A 264 10.85 12.20 9.40
CA TYR A 264 9.49 12.01 9.92
C TYR A 264 8.84 10.76 9.34
N VAL A 265 8.22 9.95 10.21
CA VAL A 265 7.39 8.82 9.77
C VAL A 265 6.12 9.29 9.07
N PHE A 266 5.52 10.38 9.56
CA PHE A 266 4.27 10.92 9.05
C PHE A 266 4.48 12.21 8.28
N TRP A 267 3.83 12.32 7.12
CA TRP A 267 3.77 13.56 6.37
C TRP A 267 2.79 14.53 7.01
N ASP A 268 1.57 14.11 7.31
CA ASP A 268 0.53 14.95 7.90
C ASP A 268 -0.17 14.20 9.06
N PRO A 269 -1.29 14.69 9.62
CA PRO A 269 -1.93 14.01 10.74
C PRO A 269 -2.47 12.59 10.48
N ALA A 270 -2.57 12.15 9.22
CA ALA A 270 -3.14 10.86 8.85
C ALA A 270 -2.22 10.00 7.98
N HIS A 271 -1.34 10.62 7.18
CA HIS A 271 -0.62 9.91 6.13
C HIS A 271 0.88 9.72 6.44
N PRO A 272 1.43 8.52 6.23
CA PRO A 272 2.88 8.29 6.20
C PRO A 272 3.61 9.18 5.20
N SER A 273 4.89 9.45 5.45
CA SER A 273 5.78 10.08 4.45
C SER A 273 6.08 9.12 3.30
N GLU A 274 6.48 9.65 2.13
CA GLU A 274 6.93 8.85 1.00
C GLU A 274 8.05 7.88 1.43
N ARG A 275 8.96 8.34 2.29
CA ARG A 275 10.04 7.49 2.81
C ARG A 275 9.49 6.31 3.61
N ALA A 276 8.52 6.55 4.49
CA ALA A 276 7.87 5.48 5.24
C ALA A 276 7.13 4.52 4.29
N TYR A 277 6.35 5.04 3.33
CA TYR A 277 5.70 4.22 2.31
C TYR A 277 6.68 3.36 1.52
N ARG A 278 7.84 3.91 1.13
CA ARG A 278 8.87 3.19 0.38
C ARG A 278 9.43 2.01 1.15
N ILE A 279 9.67 2.17 2.46
CA ILE A 279 10.13 1.08 3.32
C ILE A 279 9.05 0.02 3.45
N ILE A 280 7.80 0.41 3.73
CA ILE A 280 6.67 -0.51 3.88
C ILE A 280 6.44 -1.27 2.58
N ALA A 281 6.33 -0.58 1.45
CA ALA A 281 6.11 -1.19 0.14
C ALA A 281 7.23 -2.17 -0.23
N ASN A 282 8.50 -1.83 0.02
CA ASN A 282 9.61 -2.76 -0.24
C ASN A 282 9.50 -4.03 0.62
N GLN A 283 9.23 -3.89 1.92
CA GLN A 283 9.02 -5.05 2.80
C GLN A 283 7.82 -5.90 2.35
N THR A 284 6.73 -5.27 1.94
CA THR A 284 5.56 -5.97 1.40
C THR A 284 5.90 -6.70 0.10
N LEU A 285 6.52 -6.04 -0.88
CA LEU A 285 6.88 -6.66 -2.16
C LEU A 285 7.81 -7.86 -1.97
N LEU A 286 8.81 -7.76 -1.10
CA LEU A 286 9.70 -8.88 -0.77
C LEU A 286 8.95 -10.06 -0.13
N LYS A 287 8.03 -9.77 0.80
CA LYS A 287 7.26 -10.81 1.51
C LYS A 287 6.26 -11.52 0.60
N TYR A 288 5.66 -10.82 -0.35
CA TYR A 288 4.56 -11.33 -1.18
C TYR A 288 4.96 -11.57 -2.64
N ALA A 289 6.25 -11.55 -2.98
CA ALA A 289 6.75 -11.73 -4.34
C ALA A 289 6.13 -12.95 -5.07
N ASN A 290 6.04 -14.08 -4.37
CA ASN A 290 5.46 -15.33 -4.90
C ASN A 290 3.93 -15.32 -5.00
N SER A 291 3.26 -14.42 -4.27
CA SER A 291 1.80 -14.22 -4.36
C SER A 291 1.40 -13.43 -5.60
N PHE A 292 2.32 -12.65 -6.17
CA PHE A 292 2.11 -11.82 -7.35
C PHE A 292 2.33 -12.56 -8.68
N SER A 293 3.20 -13.59 -8.69
CA SER A 293 3.43 -14.50 -9.83
C SER A 293 2.28 -15.50 -9.96
#